data_AF-A0A9X1TPJ7-F1
#
_entry.id   AF-A0A9X1TPJ7-F1
#
_cell.length_a   1.000
_cell.length_b   1.000
_cell.length_c   1.000
_cell.angle_alpha   90.00
_cell.angle_beta   90.00
_cell.angle_gamma   90.00
#
_symmetry.space_group_name_H-M   'P 1'
#
loop_
_entity.id
_entity.type
_entity.pdbx_description
1 polymer ?
#
loop_
_entity_poly.entity_id
_entity_poly.type
_entity_poly.pdbx_seq_one_letter_code
_entity_poly.pdbx_strand_id
1 'polypeptide(L)'
;MDWYWVVTGSILLSEKYTLGMRFSQRHFLGQCFSIAIIDKYLIPDSTLQLYAEPNKGIMLNAYNNKTDIVFTFRPEKEITYDFRNQQQHTKIISEQFFGMGWRSAELQKELLNARSFYLATIYYLGQEGNNGRMP
;
A
#
# COMPACT_ATOMS: atom_id res chain seq x y z
N MET A 1 -21.69 12.32 9.43
CA MET A 1 -20.32 12.72 9.82
C MET A 1 -19.46 11.78 9.03
N ASP A 2 -18.93 12.29 7.92
CA ASP A 2 -18.60 11.48 6.76
C ASP A 2 -17.09 11.37 6.67
N TRP A 3 -16.59 10.13 6.73
CA TRP A 3 -15.18 9.81 6.86
C TRP A 3 -14.64 9.28 5.54
N TYR A 4 -13.43 9.70 5.16
CA TYR A 4 -12.78 9.27 3.92
C TYR A 4 -11.39 8.68 4.24
N TRP A 5 -11.17 7.46 3.76
CA TRP A 5 -9.86 6.82 3.76
C TRP A 5 -9.16 7.14 2.44
N VAL A 6 -7.96 7.73 2.49
CA VAL A 6 -7.22 8.10 1.29
C VAL A 6 -5.89 7.36 1.22
N VAL A 7 -5.66 6.71 0.09
CA VAL A 7 -4.39 6.07 -0.28
C VAL A 7 -3.53 7.11 -0.98
N THR A 8 -2.43 7.54 -0.36
CA THR A 8 -1.59 8.57 -0.97
C THR A 8 -0.49 7.94 -1.82
N GLY A 9 -0.52 8.26 -3.11
CA GLY A 9 0.49 7.88 -4.12
C GLY A 9 0.22 8.56 -5.47
N SER A 10 -1.04 8.88 -5.77
CA SER A 10 -1.44 9.70 -6.95
C SER A 10 -2.65 10.60 -6.68
N ILE A 11 -3.43 10.26 -5.65
CA ILE A 11 -4.77 10.82 -5.40
C ILE A 11 -4.73 12.26 -4.85
N LEU A 12 -3.68 12.65 -4.12
CA LEU A 12 -3.60 14.03 -3.57
C LEU A 12 -3.41 15.12 -4.62
N LEU A 13 -2.85 14.78 -5.80
CA LEU A 13 -2.66 15.75 -6.89
C LEU A 13 -3.93 15.91 -7.72
N SER A 14 -4.71 14.85 -7.93
CA SER A 14 -6.00 14.93 -8.63
C SER A 14 -7.10 15.50 -7.74
N GLU A 15 -7.20 15.10 -6.47
CA GLU A 15 -8.30 15.55 -5.58
C GLU A 15 -8.22 17.02 -5.19
N LYS A 16 -7.01 17.60 -5.07
CA LYS A 16 -6.85 19.05 -4.87
C LYS A 16 -7.55 19.87 -5.96
N TYR A 17 -7.64 19.31 -7.17
CA TYR A 17 -8.29 19.97 -8.30
C TYR A 17 -9.75 19.51 -8.50
N THR A 18 -10.09 18.27 -8.16
CA THR A 18 -11.41 17.71 -8.51
C THR A 18 -12.48 17.89 -7.43
N LEU A 19 -12.14 17.95 -6.14
CA LEU A 19 -13.14 17.99 -5.06
C LEU A 19 -13.27 19.35 -4.35
N GLY A 20 -12.38 20.31 -4.59
CA GLY A 20 -12.38 21.60 -3.86
C GLY A 20 -12.16 21.47 -2.35
N MET A 21 -11.87 20.27 -1.85
CA MET A 21 -11.69 19.98 -0.43
C MET A 21 -10.28 20.36 0.01
N ARG A 22 -10.20 21.26 0.98
CA ARG A 22 -8.97 21.60 1.68
C ARG A 22 -8.85 20.76 2.93
N PHE A 23 -7.99 19.76 2.90
CA PHE A 23 -7.57 19.05 4.10
C PHE A 23 -6.49 19.86 4.81
N SER A 24 -6.75 20.26 6.05
CA SER A 24 -5.81 21.06 6.85
C SER A 24 -4.83 20.19 7.64
N GLN A 25 -5.15 18.90 7.85
CA GLN A 25 -4.33 17.98 8.61
C GLN A 25 -4.28 16.59 7.96
N ARG A 26 -3.10 15.98 8.00
CA ARG A 26 -2.88 14.58 7.62
C ARG A 26 -2.28 13.86 8.80
N HIS A 27 -2.88 12.74 9.18
CA HIS A 27 -2.45 11.92 10.31
C HIS A 27 -2.05 10.55 9.78
N PHE A 28 -0.79 10.18 9.95
CA PHE A 28 -0.29 8.87 9.53
C PHE A 28 -0.92 7.77 10.40
N LEU A 29 -1.48 6.74 9.76
CA LEU A 29 -2.20 5.67 10.46
C LEU A 29 -1.35 4.44 10.80
N GLY A 30 -0.04 4.53 10.60
CA GLY A 30 0.88 3.44 10.93
C GLY A 30 0.82 2.28 9.93
N GLN A 31 0.29 2.48 8.73
CA GLN A 31 0.14 1.40 7.75
C GLN A 31 0.61 1.86 6.37
N CYS A 32 1.42 1.01 5.75
CA CYS A 32 1.82 1.12 4.36
C CYS A 32 1.41 -0.16 3.61
N PHE A 33 1.26 -0.04 2.30
CA PHE A 33 1.11 -1.20 1.45
C PHE A 33 1.77 -0.98 0.09
N SER A 34 2.13 -2.08 -0.55
CA SER A 34 2.55 -2.11 -1.94
C SER A 34 1.70 -3.08 -2.75
N ILE A 35 1.40 -2.73 -3.99
CA ILE A 35 0.55 -3.52 -4.88
C ILE A 35 1.14 -3.60 -6.29
N ALA A 36 1.08 -4.80 -6.87
CA ALA A 36 1.33 -5.04 -8.29
C ALA A 36 0.31 -6.02 -8.86
N ILE A 37 0.07 -5.93 -10.17
CA ILE A 37 -0.70 -6.92 -10.92
C ILE A 37 0.29 -7.71 -11.76
N ILE A 38 0.29 -9.04 -11.61
CA ILE A 38 1.15 -9.95 -12.37
C ILE A 38 0.31 -10.66 -13.42
N ASP A 39 0.75 -10.65 -14.68
CA ASP A 39 0.04 -11.25 -15.82
C ASP A 39 0.22 -12.79 -15.90
N LYS A 40 0.05 -13.47 -14.76
CA LYS A 40 -0.04 -14.94 -14.65
C LYS A 40 -0.72 -15.34 -13.33
N TYR A 41 -1.09 -16.60 -13.23
CA TYR A 41 -1.52 -17.21 -11.96
C TYR A 41 -0.31 -17.55 -11.08
N LEU A 42 -0.27 -17.00 -9.86
CA LEU A 42 0.70 -17.37 -8.80
C LEU A 42 0.09 -18.30 -7.75
N ILE A 43 -1.24 -18.41 -7.78
CA ILE A 43 -2.11 -19.30 -7.02
C ILE A 43 -3.23 -19.76 -7.97
N PRO A 44 -4.01 -20.82 -7.63
CA PRO A 44 -5.13 -21.25 -8.47
C PRO A 44 -6.11 -20.11 -8.75
N ASP A 45 -6.76 -20.17 -9.91
CA ASP A 45 -7.78 -19.18 -10.29
C ASP A 45 -8.94 -19.15 -9.26
N SER A 46 -9.63 -18.01 -9.18
CA SER A 46 -10.74 -17.78 -8.25
C SER A 46 -10.37 -18.04 -6.77
N THR A 47 -9.12 -17.77 -6.41
CA THR A 47 -8.59 -18.01 -5.05
C THR A 47 -8.02 -16.73 -4.45
N LEU A 48 -8.27 -16.55 -3.15
CA LEU A 48 -7.62 -15.56 -2.31
C LEU A 48 -6.72 -16.28 -1.30
N GLN A 49 -5.46 -15.85 -1.19
CA GLN A 49 -4.55 -16.31 -0.12
C GLN A 49 -4.06 -15.13 0.71
N LEU A 50 -4.02 -15.34 2.03
CA LEU A 50 -3.56 -14.37 3.01
C LEU A 50 -2.51 -15.04 3.90
N TYR A 51 -1.38 -14.38 4.08
CA TYR A 51 -0.34 -14.77 5.02
C TYR A 51 0.07 -13.55 5.84
N ALA A 52 0.26 -13.73 7.14
CA ALA A 52 0.61 -12.63 8.04
C ALA A 52 1.64 -13.06 9.08
N GLU A 53 2.49 -12.10 9.42
CA GLU A 53 3.36 -12.09 10.60
C GLU A 53 3.05 -10.81 11.40
N PRO A 54 3.53 -10.66 12.64
CA PRO A 54 3.39 -9.40 13.36
C PRO A 54 3.80 -8.20 12.50
N ASN A 55 2.89 -7.24 12.36
CA ASN A 55 3.06 -6.01 11.58
C ASN A 55 3.26 -6.17 10.07
N LYS A 56 3.10 -7.37 9.49
CA LYS A 56 3.33 -7.61 8.05
C LYS A 56 2.30 -8.59 7.47
N GLY A 57 1.91 -8.38 6.23
CA GLY A 57 0.98 -9.25 5.52
C GLY A 57 1.30 -9.33 4.03
N ILE A 58 0.93 -10.46 3.43
CA ILE A 58 0.92 -10.66 1.99
C ILE A 58 -0.44 -11.22 1.60
N MET A 59 -1.05 -10.63 0.59
CA MET A 59 -2.29 -11.08 -0.03
C MET A 59 -2.05 -11.40 -1.51
N LEU A 60 -2.62 -12.51 -1.96
CA LEU A 60 -2.68 -12.89 -3.37
C LEU A 60 -4.15 -13.07 -3.77
N ASN A 61 -4.55 -12.44 -4.87
CA ASN A 61 -5.89 -12.60 -5.43
C ASN A 61 -5.79 -12.94 -6.92
N ALA A 62 -6.16 -14.16 -7.31
CA ALA A 62 -6.04 -14.64 -8.69
C ALA A 62 -7.38 -14.60 -9.43
N TYR A 63 -7.36 -14.00 -10.62
CA TYR A 63 -8.52 -13.82 -11.49
C TYR A 63 -8.06 -13.48 -12.91
N ASN A 64 -8.87 -13.81 -13.93
CA ASN A 64 -8.69 -13.35 -15.32
C ASN A 64 -7.26 -13.49 -15.88
N ASN A 65 -6.58 -14.63 -15.61
CA ASN A 65 -5.18 -14.89 -15.97
C ASN A 65 -4.16 -13.94 -15.34
N LYS A 66 -4.50 -13.37 -14.18
CA LYS A 66 -3.67 -12.44 -13.42
C LYS A 66 -3.68 -12.78 -11.94
N THR A 67 -2.71 -12.24 -11.21
CA THR A 67 -2.70 -12.24 -9.75
C THR A 67 -2.35 -10.84 -9.25
N ASP A 68 -3.20 -10.27 -8.39
CA ASP A 68 -2.81 -9.13 -7.58
C ASP A 68 -1.92 -9.63 -6.44
N ILE A 69 -0.78 -8.99 -6.25
CA ILE A 69 0.04 -9.18 -5.04
C ILE A 69 -0.03 -7.90 -4.23
N VAL A 70 -0.40 -8.02 -2.96
CA VAL A 70 -0.40 -6.91 -2.01
C VAL A 70 0.49 -7.25 -0.82
N PHE A 71 1.47 -6.39 -0.55
CA PHE A 71 2.30 -6.42 0.65
C PHE A 71 1.82 -5.34 1.60
N THR A 72 1.50 -5.67 2.85
CA THR A 72 1.09 -4.71 3.88
C THR A 72 2.09 -4.72 5.03
N PHE A 73 2.48 -3.56 5.54
CA PHE A 73 3.36 -3.48 6.70
C PHE A 73 3.13 -2.23 7.54
N ARG A 74 3.36 -2.35 8.85
CA ARG A 74 3.39 -1.22 9.79
C ARG A 74 4.83 -0.84 10.07
N PRO A 75 5.34 0.28 9.53
CA PRO A 75 6.69 0.74 9.86
C PRO A 75 6.73 1.34 11.26
N GLU A 76 7.90 1.31 11.90
CA GLU A 76 8.09 1.90 13.24
C GLU A 76 7.83 3.42 13.27
N LYS A 77 8.12 4.08 12.14
CA LYS A 77 7.93 5.52 11.93
C LYS A 77 7.45 5.76 10.51
N GLU A 78 6.86 6.94 10.28
CA GLU A 78 6.47 7.34 8.93
C GLU A 78 7.68 7.35 8.00
N ILE A 79 7.55 6.67 6.85
CA ILE A 79 8.60 6.60 5.84
C ILE A 79 8.36 7.74 4.86
N THR A 80 9.30 8.66 4.76
CA THR A 80 9.30 9.67 3.70
C THR A 80 9.94 9.08 2.45
N TYR A 81 9.23 9.13 1.32
CA TYR A 81 9.71 8.69 0.02
C TYR A 81 9.11 9.55 -1.10
N ASP A 82 9.77 9.56 -2.25
CA ASP A 82 9.20 10.08 -3.48
C ASP A 82 8.36 8.99 -4.16
N PHE A 83 7.05 9.21 -4.27
CA PHE A 83 6.11 8.27 -4.89
C PHE A 83 6.40 8.00 -6.38
N ARG A 84 7.27 8.79 -7.02
CA ARG A 84 7.74 8.56 -8.39
C ARG A 84 9.05 7.77 -8.45
N ASN A 85 9.72 7.56 -7.31
CA ASN A 85 11.03 6.92 -7.26
C ASN A 85 10.88 5.42 -7.00
N GLN A 86 10.82 4.65 -8.09
CA GLN A 86 10.69 3.20 -8.00
C GLN A 86 11.86 2.53 -7.26
N GLN A 87 13.07 3.08 -7.34
CA GLN A 87 14.23 2.51 -6.64
C GLN A 87 14.07 2.63 -5.12
N GLN A 88 13.52 3.75 -4.63
CA GLN A 88 13.18 3.91 -3.21
C GLN A 88 12.11 2.90 -2.79
N HIS A 89 11.06 2.71 -3.60
CA HIS A 89 10.01 1.74 -3.29
C HIS A 89 10.58 0.31 -3.19
N THR A 90 11.43 -0.07 -4.15
CA THR A 90 12.12 -1.37 -4.14
C THR A 90 12.90 -1.57 -2.85
N LYS A 91 13.73 -0.60 -2.48
CA LYS A 91 14.54 -0.67 -1.26
C LYS A 91 13.67 -0.83 -0.02
N ILE A 92 12.61 -0.01 0.11
CA ILE A 92 11.69 -0.06 1.26
C ILE A 92 11.04 -1.44 1.37
N ILE A 93 10.51 -2.00 0.28
CA ILE A 93 9.86 -3.32 0.32
C ILE A 93 10.86 -4.42 0.65
N SER A 94 12.04 -4.42 0.04
CA SER A 94 13.08 -5.41 0.32
C SER A 94 13.51 -5.40 1.78
N GLU A 95 13.67 -4.22 2.39
CA GLU A 95 14.05 -4.09 3.80
C GLU A 95 12.91 -4.53 4.73
N GLN A 96 11.67 -4.10 4.45
CA GLN A 96 10.53 -4.40 5.31
C GLN A 96 10.16 -5.88 5.29
N PHE A 97 10.38 -6.59 4.18
CA PHE A 97 10.03 -8.00 4.06
C PHE A 97 11.24 -8.95 4.09
N PHE A 98 12.42 -8.43 4.43
CA PHE A 98 13.60 -9.27 4.65
C PHE A 98 13.34 -10.28 5.77
N GLY A 99 13.64 -11.55 5.50
CA GLY A 99 13.52 -12.64 6.48
C GLY A 99 12.09 -13.08 6.83
N MET A 100 11.05 -12.48 6.23
CA MET A 100 9.67 -12.96 6.39
C MET A 100 9.55 -14.39 5.84
N GLY A 101 8.77 -15.25 6.47
CA GLY A 101 8.56 -16.64 6.07
C GLY A 101 7.71 -16.84 4.82
N TRP A 102 7.20 -18.06 4.68
CA TRP A 102 6.35 -18.48 3.56
C TRP A 102 7.00 -18.21 2.19
N ARG A 103 6.25 -17.68 1.23
CA ARG A 103 6.68 -17.36 -0.13
C ARG A 103 7.17 -15.90 -0.26
N SER A 104 7.49 -15.23 0.84
CA SER A 104 7.76 -13.77 0.81
C SER A 104 8.87 -13.39 -0.18
N ALA A 105 9.97 -14.14 -0.23
CA ALA A 105 11.11 -13.85 -1.09
C ALA A 105 10.78 -14.03 -2.57
N GLU A 106 10.03 -15.09 -2.91
CA GLU A 106 9.52 -15.35 -4.25
C GLU A 106 8.56 -14.23 -4.70
N LEU A 107 7.59 -13.88 -3.86
CA LEU A 107 6.57 -12.88 -4.17
C LEU A 107 7.15 -11.47 -4.22
N GLN A 108 8.19 -11.17 -3.43
CA GLN A 108 8.96 -9.93 -3.55
C GLN A 108 9.61 -9.86 -4.93
N LYS A 109 10.20 -10.95 -5.40
CA LYS A 109 10.79 -11.00 -6.74
C LYS A 109 9.74 -10.76 -7.84
N GLU A 110 8.55 -11.33 -7.72
CA GLU A 110 7.45 -11.08 -8.67
C GLU A 110 7.00 -9.60 -8.64
N LEU A 111 6.77 -9.05 -7.45
CA LEU A 111 6.38 -7.65 -7.27
C LEU A 111 7.43 -6.67 -7.85
N LEU A 112 8.71 -6.88 -7.54
CA LEU A 112 9.80 -5.98 -7.96
C LEU A 112 10.13 -6.06 -9.44
N ASN A 113 9.80 -7.17 -10.10
CA ASN A 113 9.95 -7.34 -11.55
C ASN A 113 8.66 -7.02 -12.32
N ALA A 114 7.56 -6.68 -11.64
CA ALA A 114 6.34 -6.24 -12.29
C ALA A 114 6.61 -5.00 -13.15
N ARG A 115 5.87 -4.87 -14.25
CA ARG A 115 5.96 -3.69 -15.15
C ARG A 115 5.81 -2.37 -14.38
N SER A 116 4.97 -2.36 -13.36
CA SER A 116 4.80 -1.26 -12.42
C SER A 116 4.24 -1.80 -11.11
N PHE A 117 4.68 -1.22 -9.99
CA PHE A 117 4.07 -1.44 -8.69
C PHE A 117 4.02 -0.11 -7.91
N TYR A 118 3.06 0.02 -7.00
CA TYR A 118 2.88 1.22 -6.20
C TYR A 118 3.19 0.93 -4.74
N LEU A 119 3.88 1.84 -4.08
CA LEU A 119 3.95 1.93 -2.62
C LEU A 119 3.04 3.08 -2.18
N ALA A 120 2.21 2.84 -1.17
CA ALA A 120 1.34 3.86 -0.62
C ALA A 120 1.31 3.80 0.91
N THR A 121 1.15 4.97 1.50
CA THR A 121 1.00 5.17 2.93
C THR A 121 -0.43 5.58 3.23
N ILE A 122 -1.00 5.04 4.31
CA ILE A 122 -2.37 5.33 4.70
C ILE A 122 -2.38 6.50 5.68
N TYR A 123 -3.13 7.54 5.31
CA TYR A 123 -3.36 8.71 6.13
C TYR A 123 -4.86 8.89 6.40
N TYR A 124 -5.15 9.44 7.57
CA TYR A 124 -6.42 10.10 7.85
C TYR A 124 -6.30 11.57 7.47
N LEU A 125 -7.32 12.09 6.76
CA LEU A 125 -7.39 13.50 6.38
C LEU A 125 -8.49 14.20 7.18
N GLY A 126 -8.09 15.19 7.99
CA GLY A 126 -9.02 16.02 8.73
C GLY A 126 -9.49 17.22 7.91
N GLN A 127 -10.78 17.54 7.95
CA GLN A 127 -11.33 18.76 7.37
C GLN A 127 -11.22 19.96 8.31
N GLU A 128 -11.13 21.15 7.73
CA GLU A 128 -11.13 22.42 8.45
C GLU A 128 -12.42 22.57 9.30
N GLY A 129 -12.28 22.91 10.59
CA GLY A 129 -13.40 23.14 11.51
C GLY A 129 -13.80 21.97 12.42
N ASN A 130 -13.19 20.79 12.30
CA ASN A 130 -13.50 19.64 13.16
C ASN A 130 -12.45 19.49 14.27
N ASN A 131 -12.84 19.77 15.53
CA ASN A 131 -11.97 19.74 16.71
C ASN A 131 -11.58 18.30 17.12
N GLY A 132 -10.68 17.68 16.35
CA GLY A 132 -9.56 16.88 16.85
C GLY A 132 -9.78 15.67 17.76
N ARG A 133 -11.00 15.18 17.99
CA ARG A 133 -11.19 13.93 18.76
C ARG A 133 -11.08 12.71 17.83
N MET A 134 -9.91 12.08 17.84
CA MET A 134 -9.76 10.69 17.42
C MET A 134 -10.50 9.78 18.42
N PRO A 135 -11.15 8.69 17.98
CA PRO A 135 -11.59 7.61 18.86
C PRO A 135 -10.42 6.85 19.47
#